data_AF-A0A1R1ELT0-F1
#
_entry.id   AF-A0A1R1ELT0-F1
#
_cell.length_a   1.000
_cell.length_b   1.000
_cell.length_c   1.000
_cell.angle_alpha   90.00
_cell.angle_beta   90.00
_cell.angle_gamma   90.00
#
_symmetry.space_group_name_H-M   'P 1'
#
loop_
_entity.id
_entity.type
_entity.pdbx_description
1 polymer ?
#
loop_
_entity_poly.entity_id
_entity_poly.type
_entity_poly.pdbx_seq_one_letter_code
_entity_poly.pdbx_strand_id
1 'polypeptide(L)'
;MEFHQLLDWAFQRHLNPLSWYIRPIFLIVLAFFAYKRNWKGMMITFLLMMSSMVWFPAPKTINPQMEAVLDYEKMLLSDPGSAVFTLAFMMAFVVSMGVAFWKHSFKIGLVILNVTLIGKVVLSLMLTGDNGWAPIGNTLFGLLLVNGIGLVLLRLQNKQRWTKIH
;
A
#
# COMPACT_ATOMS: atom_id res chain seq x y z
N MET A 1 3.52 -23.07 18.81
CA MET A 1 2.48 -22.66 17.83
C MET A 1 3.09 -22.95 16.48
N GLU A 2 2.51 -23.89 15.73
CA GLU A 2 3.02 -24.27 14.41
C GLU A 2 3.04 -23.04 13.49
N PHE A 3 4.01 -22.92 12.58
CA PHE A 3 4.17 -21.74 11.71
C PHE A 3 2.88 -21.44 10.91
N HIS A 4 2.17 -22.48 10.49
CA HIS A 4 0.87 -22.37 9.83
C HIS A 4 -0.20 -21.71 10.71
N GLN A 5 -0.25 -22.05 12.01
CA GLN A 5 -1.21 -21.43 12.95
C GLN A 5 -0.93 -19.93 13.15
N LEU A 6 0.34 -19.53 13.15
CA LEU A 6 0.73 -18.12 13.22
C LEU A 6 0.30 -17.35 11.97
N LEU A 7 0.47 -17.94 10.79
CA LEU A 7 0.00 -17.36 9.54
C LEU A 7 -1.52 -17.24 9.51
N ASP A 8 -2.25 -18.31 9.83
CA ASP A 8 -3.72 -18.29 9.85
C ASP A 8 -4.26 -17.23 10.83
N TRP A 9 -3.67 -17.14 12.02
CA TRP A 9 -3.99 -16.13 13.02
C TRP A 9 -3.77 -14.69 12.51
N ALA A 10 -2.72 -14.47 11.72
CA ALA A 10 -2.42 -13.18 11.12
C ALA A 10 -3.38 -12.86 9.96
N PHE A 11 -3.68 -13.84 9.10
CA PHE A 11 -4.62 -13.68 7.98
C PHE A 11 -6.04 -13.39 8.46
N GLN A 12 -6.50 -14.05 9.54
CA GLN A 12 -7.81 -13.75 10.15
C GLN A 12 -7.94 -12.30 10.61
N ARG A 13 -6.86 -11.71 11.13
CA ARG A 13 -6.84 -10.29 11.51
C ARG A 13 -6.72 -9.38 10.29
N HIS A 14 -6.06 -9.84 9.24
CA HIS A 14 -5.95 -9.09 7.99
C HIS A 14 -7.30 -8.91 7.28
N LEU A 15 -8.29 -9.76 7.54
CA LEU A 15 -9.67 -9.55 7.08
C LEU A 15 -10.29 -8.24 7.61
N ASN A 16 -9.69 -7.61 8.62
CA ASN A 16 -10.15 -6.32 9.10
C ASN A 16 -9.81 -5.21 8.08
N PRO A 17 -10.81 -4.49 7.53
CA PRO A 17 -10.61 -3.40 6.57
C PRO A 17 -9.67 -2.30 7.09
N LEU A 18 -9.59 -2.08 8.40
CA LEU A 18 -8.72 -1.06 8.99
C LEU A 18 -7.24 -1.32 8.68
N SER A 19 -6.84 -2.60 8.61
CA SER A 19 -5.47 -2.98 8.22
C SER A 19 -5.17 -2.64 6.75
N TRP A 20 -6.20 -2.47 5.92
CA TRP A 20 -6.07 -2.10 4.51
C TRP A 20 -5.94 -0.59 4.37
N TYR A 21 -6.75 0.17 5.11
CA TYR A 21 -6.75 1.65 5.11
C TYR A 21 -5.47 2.26 5.70
N ILE A 22 -4.83 1.58 6.67
CA ILE A 22 -3.60 2.09 7.27
C ILE A 22 -2.39 1.96 6.32
N ARG A 23 -2.42 1.04 5.35
CA ARG A 23 -1.30 0.83 4.41
C ARG A 23 -1.04 2.05 3.51
N PRO A 24 -2.04 2.66 2.85
CA PRO A 24 -1.85 3.93 2.14
C PRO A 24 -1.24 5.03 3.02
N ILE A 25 -1.61 5.10 4.30
CA ILE A 25 -1.06 6.08 5.25
C ILE A 25 0.43 5.81 5.48
N PHE A 26 0.82 4.56 5.74
CA PHE A 26 2.23 4.20 5.89
C PHE A 26 3.04 4.44 4.62
N LEU A 27 2.46 4.20 3.43
CA LEU A 27 3.10 4.51 2.16
C LEU A 27 3.40 6.02 2.03
N ILE A 28 2.51 6.88 2.49
CA ILE A 28 2.74 8.33 2.51
C ILE A 28 3.85 8.71 3.50
N VAL A 29 3.83 8.14 4.70
CA VAL A 29 4.88 8.36 5.71
C VAL A 29 6.24 7.87 5.20
N LEU A 30 6.26 6.73 4.51
CA LEU A 30 7.45 6.16 3.88
C LEU A 30 7.98 7.09 2.78
N ALA A 31 7.09 7.59 1.92
CA ALA A 31 7.42 8.57 0.89
C ALA A 31 7.99 9.87 1.50
N PHE A 32 7.45 10.34 2.63
CA PHE A 32 7.95 11.50 3.34
C PHE A 32 9.38 11.29 3.89
N PHE A 33 9.66 10.15 4.52
CA PHE A 33 11.01 9.85 4.99
C PHE A 33 12.00 9.61 3.85
N ALA A 34 11.55 8.99 2.75
CA ALA A 34 12.33 8.86 1.52
C ALA A 34 12.69 10.23 0.94
N TYR A 35 11.72 11.15 0.90
CA TYR A 35 11.95 12.54 0.49
C TYR A 35 12.96 13.27 1.41
N LYS A 36 12.90 13.03 2.72
CA LYS A 36 13.88 13.56 3.68
C LYS A 36 15.23 12.83 3.67
N ARG A 37 15.41 11.81 2.80
CA ARG A 37 16.60 10.94 2.76
C ARG A 37 16.93 10.30 4.11
N ASN A 38 15.92 10.03 4.94
CA ASN A 38 16.09 9.44 6.26
C ASN A 38 15.87 7.92 6.20
N TRP A 39 16.96 7.17 6.06
CA TRP A 39 16.92 5.71 5.97
C TRP A 39 16.32 5.03 7.20
N LYS A 40 16.63 5.53 8.41
CA LYS A 40 16.08 4.97 9.66
C LYS A 40 14.56 5.11 9.70
N GLY A 41 14.05 6.29 9.34
CA GLY A 41 12.61 6.55 9.24
C GLY A 41 11.93 5.66 8.19
N MET A 42 12.58 5.42 7.06
CA MET A 42 12.07 4.50 6.03
C MET A 42 11.98 3.06 6.54
N MET A 43 13.05 2.53 7.16
CA MET A 43 13.04 1.16 7.68
C MET A 43 12.00 0.96 8.78
N ILE A 44 11.90 1.89 9.73
CA ILE A 44 10.90 1.83 10.79
C ILE A 44 9.49 1.85 10.20
N THR A 45 9.21 2.76 9.27
CA THR A 45 7.88 2.87 8.64
C THR A 45 7.54 1.61 7.85
N PHE A 46 8.51 1.02 7.15
CA PHE A 46 8.32 -0.24 6.44
C PHE A 46 7.97 -1.39 7.39
N LEU A 47 8.70 -1.53 8.51
CA LEU A 47 8.39 -2.55 9.53
C LEU A 47 7.01 -2.34 10.18
N LEU A 48 6.64 -1.09 10.47
CA LEU A 48 5.31 -0.76 10.96
C LEU A 48 4.21 -1.12 9.94
N MET A 49 4.44 -0.83 8.67
CA MET A 49 3.54 -1.19 7.58
C MET A 49 3.34 -2.71 7.50
N MET A 50 4.42 -3.50 7.58
CA MET A 50 4.32 -4.97 7.56
C MET A 50 3.61 -5.51 8.81
N SER A 51 3.91 -4.97 9.98
CA SER A 51 3.26 -5.39 11.23
C SER A 51 1.77 -4.97 11.33
N SER A 52 1.33 -4.00 10.53
CA SER A 52 -0.07 -3.52 10.53
C SER A 52 -1.13 -4.60 10.26
N MET A 53 -0.73 -5.73 9.67
CA MET A 53 -1.58 -6.89 9.42
C MET A 53 -2.18 -7.49 10.71
N VAL A 54 -1.47 -7.35 11.84
CA VAL A 54 -1.85 -7.99 13.11
C VAL A 54 -2.32 -7.00 14.18
N TRP A 55 -2.32 -5.70 13.89
CA TRP A 55 -2.66 -4.66 14.87
C TRP A 55 -4.15 -4.63 15.22
N PHE A 56 -5.00 -5.02 14.27
CA PHE A 56 -6.44 -4.94 14.42
C PHE A 56 -7.03 -6.31 14.81
N PRO A 57 -8.08 -6.33 15.65
CA PRO A 57 -8.75 -7.58 16.00
C PRO A 57 -9.46 -8.17 14.78
N ALA A 58 -9.64 -9.49 14.78
CA ALA A 58 -10.43 -10.16 13.75
C ALA A 58 -11.86 -9.59 13.73
N PRO A 59 -12.43 -9.31 12.55
CA PRO A 59 -13.76 -8.72 12.44
C PRO A 59 -14.84 -9.71 12.93
N LYS A 60 -15.86 -9.21 13.61
CA LYS A 60 -17.01 -10.02 14.06
C LYS A 60 -17.92 -10.47 12.92
N THR A 61 -17.93 -9.70 11.83
CA THR A 61 -18.68 -9.97 10.59
C THR A 61 -17.71 -9.96 9.42
N ILE A 62 -17.58 -11.09 8.73
CA ILE A 62 -16.70 -11.23 7.57
C ILE A 62 -17.48 -10.83 6.32
N ASN A 63 -16.92 -9.92 5.51
CA ASN A 63 -17.47 -9.62 4.19
C ASN A 63 -17.00 -10.72 3.21
N PRO A 64 -17.91 -11.48 2.57
CA PRO A 64 -17.56 -12.57 1.67
C PRO A 64 -16.63 -12.16 0.53
N GLN A 65 -16.74 -10.91 0.05
CA GLN A 65 -15.89 -10.40 -1.02
C GLN A 65 -14.44 -10.21 -0.56
N MET A 66 -14.23 -9.78 0.69
CA MET A 66 -12.89 -9.62 1.25
C MET A 66 -12.24 -10.97 1.58
N GLU A 67 -13.05 -11.93 2.02
CA GLU A 67 -12.61 -13.31 2.23
C GLU A 67 -12.14 -13.95 0.93
N ALA A 68 -12.93 -13.82 -0.14
CA ALA A 68 -12.54 -14.29 -1.47
C ALA A 68 -11.19 -13.69 -1.91
N VAL A 69 -11.02 -12.37 -1.85
CA VAL A 69 -9.74 -11.73 -2.21
C VAL A 69 -8.57 -12.28 -1.38
N LEU A 70 -8.77 -12.50 -0.08
CA LEU A 70 -7.72 -13.00 0.80
C LEU A 70 -7.37 -14.47 0.52
N ASP A 71 -8.34 -15.30 0.19
CA ASP A 71 -8.09 -16.70 -0.17
C ASP A 71 -7.32 -16.83 -1.48
N TYR A 72 -7.59 -15.94 -2.45
CA TYR A 72 -6.76 -15.84 -3.65
C TYR A 72 -5.33 -15.35 -3.33
N GLU A 73 -5.16 -14.37 -2.45
CA GLU A 73 -3.82 -13.93 -1.99
C GLU A 73 -3.07 -15.10 -1.30
N LYS A 74 -3.74 -15.90 -0.47
CA LYS A 74 -3.15 -17.10 0.14
C LYS A 74 -2.76 -18.15 -0.89
N MET A 75 -3.59 -18.37 -1.91
CA MET A 75 -3.30 -19.31 -2.99
C MET A 75 -2.05 -18.88 -3.77
N LEU A 76 -1.94 -17.58 -4.11
CA LEU A 76 -0.75 -16.99 -4.74
C LEU A 76 0.51 -17.10 -3.88
N LEU A 77 0.39 -17.00 -2.55
CA LEU A 77 1.53 -17.11 -1.64
C LEU A 77 1.89 -18.56 -1.30
N SER A 78 0.99 -19.50 -1.56
CA SER A 78 1.19 -20.93 -1.30
C SER A 78 1.94 -21.62 -2.44
N ASP A 79 1.76 -21.16 -3.69
CA ASP A 79 2.56 -21.62 -4.82
C ASP A 79 3.94 -20.91 -4.85
N PRO A 80 5.07 -21.65 -4.80
CA PRO A 80 6.39 -21.05 -4.68
C PRO A 80 6.75 -20.08 -5.83
N GLY A 81 6.33 -20.40 -7.06
CA GLY A 81 6.63 -19.60 -8.24
C GLY A 81 5.92 -18.24 -8.21
N SER A 82 4.61 -18.27 -7.99
CA SER A 82 3.79 -17.06 -7.90
C SER A 82 4.04 -16.28 -6.61
N ALA A 83 4.42 -16.93 -5.50
CA ALA A 83 4.80 -16.26 -4.26
C ALA A 83 6.06 -15.40 -4.47
N VAL A 84 7.11 -15.97 -5.08
CA VAL A 84 8.35 -15.24 -5.38
C VAL A 84 8.06 -14.06 -6.30
N PHE A 85 7.26 -14.26 -7.35
CA PHE A 85 6.88 -13.20 -8.28
C PHE A 85 6.11 -12.07 -7.58
N THR A 86 5.13 -12.42 -6.76
CA THR A 86 4.28 -11.45 -6.04
C THR A 86 5.10 -10.65 -5.04
N LEU A 87 5.97 -11.30 -4.26
CA LEU A 87 6.85 -10.65 -3.30
C LEU A 87 7.89 -9.76 -4.00
N ALA A 88 8.49 -10.23 -5.09
CA ALA A 88 9.44 -9.45 -5.89
C ALA A 88 8.76 -8.20 -6.49
N PHE A 89 7.55 -8.34 -7.02
CA PHE A 89 6.76 -7.23 -7.55
C PHE A 89 6.44 -6.19 -6.47
N MET A 90 5.99 -6.64 -5.28
CA MET A 90 5.73 -5.75 -4.15
C MET A 90 7.00 -5.00 -3.68
N MET A 91 8.12 -5.71 -3.57
CA MET A 91 9.40 -5.11 -3.17
C MET A 91 9.92 -4.12 -4.21
N ALA A 92 9.86 -4.46 -5.50
CA ALA A 92 10.23 -3.56 -6.58
C ALA A 92 9.39 -2.28 -6.57
N PHE A 93 8.09 -2.39 -6.25
CA PHE A 93 7.23 -1.23 -6.09
C PHE A 93 7.67 -0.33 -4.93
N VAL A 94 7.86 -0.88 -3.74
CA VAL A 94 8.27 -0.10 -2.56
C VAL A 94 9.62 0.59 -2.80
N VAL A 95 10.57 -0.12 -3.43
CA VAL A 95 11.88 0.44 -3.77
C VAL A 95 11.79 1.52 -4.83
N SER A 96 11.07 1.29 -5.94
CA SER A 96 10.92 2.28 -7.01
C SER A 96 10.25 3.57 -6.51
N MET A 97 9.24 3.44 -5.66
CA MET A 97 8.59 4.56 -4.99
C MET A 97 9.57 5.30 -4.06
N GLY A 98 10.31 4.56 -3.22
CA GLY A 98 11.36 5.12 -2.38
C GLY A 98 12.40 5.91 -3.18
N VAL A 99 12.89 5.36 -4.30
CA VAL A 99 13.85 6.01 -5.20
C VAL A 99 13.26 7.26 -5.86
N ALA A 100 12.00 7.24 -6.28
CA ALA A 100 11.34 8.39 -6.90
C ALA A 100 11.26 9.59 -5.94
N PHE A 101 10.87 9.36 -4.69
CA PHE A 101 10.85 10.39 -3.66
C PHE A 101 12.24 10.80 -3.20
N TRP A 102 13.20 9.87 -3.16
CA TRP A 102 14.62 10.17 -2.85
C TRP A 102 15.26 11.13 -3.88
N LYS A 103 14.90 11.00 -5.16
CA LYS A 103 15.30 11.91 -6.24
C LYS A 103 14.49 13.22 -6.26
N HIS A 104 13.64 13.46 -5.25
CA HIS A 104 12.73 14.61 -5.15
C HIS A 104 11.78 14.77 -6.36
N SER A 105 11.54 13.70 -7.12
CA SER A 105 10.66 13.75 -8.28
C SER A 105 9.20 13.48 -7.87
N PHE A 106 8.54 14.52 -7.36
CA PHE A 106 7.15 14.43 -6.88
C PHE A 106 6.18 13.90 -7.92
N LYS A 107 6.33 14.30 -9.19
CA LYS A 107 5.45 13.83 -10.27
C LYS A 107 5.61 12.33 -10.51
N ILE A 108 6.86 11.83 -10.54
CA ILE A 108 7.13 10.40 -10.74
C ILE A 108 6.62 9.58 -9.55
N GLY A 109 6.83 10.06 -8.31
CA GLY A 109 6.31 9.39 -7.11
C GLY A 109 4.78 9.30 -7.09
N LEU A 110 4.08 10.37 -7.50
CA LEU A 110 2.62 10.37 -7.64
C LEU A 110 2.14 9.41 -8.73
N VAL A 111 2.80 9.37 -9.89
CA VAL A 111 2.46 8.42 -10.97
C VAL A 111 2.61 6.99 -10.48
N ILE A 112 3.74 6.65 -9.86
CA ILE A 112 4.00 5.30 -9.33
C ILE A 112 2.94 4.90 -8.30
N LEU A 113 2.58 5.80 -7.38
CA LEU A 113 1.52 5.56 -6.40
C LEU A 113 0.15 5.30 -7.03
N ASN A 114 -0.26 6.13 -7.99
CA ASN A 114 -1.55 5.99 -8.68
C ASN A 114 -1.59 4.68 -9.50
N VAL A 115 -0.53 4.39 -10.26
CA VAL A 115 -0.41 3.17 -11.06
C VAL A 115 -0.54 1.93 -10.18
N THR A 116 0.04 1.92 -8.99
CA THR A 116 -0.05 0.74 -8.11
C THR A 116 -1.39 0.61 -7.42
N LEU A 117 -2.01 1.71 -7.00
CA LEU A 117 -3.36 1.68 -6.45
C LEU A 117 -4.37 1.13 -7.47
N ILE A 118 -4.29 1.62 -8.72
CA ILE A 118 -5.14 1.13 -9.82
C ILE A 118 -4.76 -0.31 -10.18
N GLY A 119 -3.47 -0.59 -10.32
CA GLY A 119 -2.95 -1.91 -10.67
C GLY A 119 -3.36 -2.98 -9.66
N LYS A 120 -3.40 -2.66 -8.36
CA LYS A 120 -3.90 -3.58 -7.33
C LYS A 120 -5.37 -3.94 -7.55
N VAL A 121 -6.22 -2.97 -7.94
CA VAL A 121 -7.64 -3.23 -8.24
C VAL A 121 -7.78 -4.03 -9.53
N VAL A 122 -7.06 -3.66 -10.59
CA VAL A 122 -7.07 -4.39 -11.87
C VAL A 122 -6.64 -5.84 -11.66
N LEU A 123 -5.57 -6.06 -10.89
CA LEU A 123 -5.11 -7.41 -10.54
C LEU A 123 -6.16 -8.15 -9.70
N SER A 124 -6.79 -7.47 -8.73
CA SER A 124 -7.87 -8.08 -7.94
C SER A 124 -9.06 -8.48 -8.81
N LEU A 125 -9.47 -7.64 -9.77
CA LEU A 125 -10.55 -7.93 -10.72
C LEU A 125 -10.18 -9.08 -11.67
N MET A 126 -8.95 -9.09 -12.19
CA MET A 126 -8.47 -10.16 -13.06
C MET A 126 -8.39 -11.52 -12.35
N LEU A 127 -8.05 -11.52 -11.06
CA LEU A 127 -7.84 -12.75 -10.29
C LEU A 127 -9.11 -13.26 -9.61
N THR A 128 -9.99 -12.38 -9.15
CA THR A 128 -11.16 -12.73 -8.30
C THR A 128 -12.51 -12.41 -8.93
N GLY A 129 -12.53 -11.90 -10.17
CA GLY A 129 -13.75 -11.57 -10.91
C GLY A 129 -14.57 -10.50 -10.20
N ASP A 130 -15.86 -10.77 -10.00
CA ASP A 130 -16.82 -9.85 -9.35
C ASP A 130 -16.47 -9.53 -7.88
N ASN A 131 -15.66 -10.37 -7.22
CA ASN A 131 -15.18 -10.09 -5.86
C ASN A 131 -14.01 -9.10 -5.83
N GLY A 132 -13.40 -8.80 -6.98
CA GLY A 132 -12.29 -7.87 -7.11
C GLY A 132 -12.64 -6.41 -6.82
N TRP A 133 -13.93 -6.11 -6.61
CA TRP A 133 -14.41 -4.82 -6.13
C TRP A 133 -14.21 -4.62 -4.62
N ALA A 134 -13.99 -5.68 -3.83
CA ALA A 134 -13.82 -5.57 -2.38
C ALA A 134 -12.76 -4.53 -1.93
N PRO A 135 -11.58 -4.43 -2.58
CA PRO A 135 -10.55 -3.46 -2.23
C PRO A 135 -10.87 -2.02 -2.67
N ILE A 136 -11.95 -1.76 -3.42
CA ILE A 136 -12.16 -0.46 -4.06
C ILE A 136 -12.26 0.69 -3.06
N GLY A 137 -12.87 0.46 -1.90
CA GLY A 137 -12.95 1.45 -0.84
C GLY A 137 -11.56 1.88 -0.36
N ASN A 138 -10.67 0.92 -0.17
CA ASN A 138 -9.28 1.20 0.21
C ASN A 138 -8.52 1.92 -0.92
N THR A 139 -8.73 1.53 -2.17
CA THR A 139 -8.09 2.17 -3.32
C THR A 139 -8.55 3.60 -3.50
N LEU A 140 -9.85 3.87 -3.41
CA LEU A 140 -10.41 5.22 -3.48
C LEU A 140 -9.87 6.09 -2.36
N PHE A 141 -9.82 5.57 -1.12
CA PHE A 141 -9.23 6.27 0.01
C PHE A 141 -7.75 6.60 -0.22
N GLY A 142 -6.98 5.62 -0.69
CA GLY A 142 -5.56 5.82 -1.04
C GLY A 142 -5.38 6.87 -2.14
N LEU A 143 -6.18 6.81 -3.21
CA LEU A 143 -6.13 7.77 -4.32
C LEU A 143 -6.49 9.19 -3.86
N LEU A 144 -7.52 9.33 -3.03
CA LEU A 144 -7.92 10.62 -2.47
C LEU A 144 -6.82 11.21 -1.58
N LEU A 145 -6.22 10.40 -0.72
CA LEU A 145 -5.10 10.85 0.12
C LEU A 145 -3.88 11.24 -0.71
N VAL A 146 -3.44 10.37 -1.62
CA VAL A 146 -2.25 10.60 -2.45
C VAL A 146 -2.42 11.84 -3.32
N ASN A 147 -3.55 11.97 -4.03
CA ASN A 147 -3.79 13.12 -4.90
C ASN A 147 -4.08 14.39 -4.11
N GLY A 148 -4.81 14.30 -2.99
CA GLY A 148 -5.07 15.44 -2.10
C GLY A 148 -3.77 16.04 -1.54
N ILE A 149 -2.90 15.20 -0.98
CA ILE A 149 -1.59 15.62 -0.46
C ILE A 149 -0.69 16.10 -1.61
N GLY A 150 -0.68 15.38 -2.73
CA GLY A 150 0.06 15.77 -3.93
C GLY A 150 -0.31 17.18 -4.42
N LEU A 151 -1.59 17.51 -4.50
CA LEU A 151 -2.09 18.82 -4.89
C LEU A 151 -1.68 19.92 -3.90
N VAL A 152 -1.78 19.67 -2.59
CA VAL A 152 -1.35 20.63 -1.56
C VAL A 152 0.15 20.91 -1.70
N LEU A 153 0.98 19.88 -1.84
CA LEU A 153 2.42 20.02 -1.98
C LEU A 153 2.81 20.76 -3.28
N LEU A 154 2.15 20.47 -4.40
CA LEU A 154 2.35 21.20 -5.66
C LEU A 154 1.94 22.68 -5.52
N ARG A 155 0.84 22.98 -4.83
CA ARG A 155 0.43 24.36 -4.54
C ARG A 155 1.43 25.10 -3.67
N LEU A 156 1.97 24.46 -2.63
CA LEU A 156 2.99 25.04 -1.76
C LEU A 156 4.31 25.31 -2.51
N GLN A 157 4.74 24.38 -3.37
CA GLN A 157 5.93 24.57 -4.21
C GLN A 157 5.77 25.70 -5.22
N ASN A 158 4.60 25.80 -5.86
CA ASN A 158 4.32 26.90 -6.77
C ASN A 158 4.35 28.23 -6.00
N LYS A 159 3.69 28.32 -4.84
CA LYS A 159 3.70 29.54 -4.02
C LYS A 159 5.12 29.99 -3.61
N GLN A 160 6.00 29.05 -3.26
CA GLN A 160 7.41 29.34 -2.96
C GLN A 160 8.23 29.79 -4.19
N ARG A 161 7.95 29.26 -5.38
CA ARG A 161 8.58 29.75 -6.64
C ARG A 161 8.15 31.19 -6.95
N TRP A 162 6.88 31.53 -6.74
CA TRP A 162 6.37 32.90 -6.97
C TRP A 162 7.04 33.93 -6.05
N THR A 163 7.24 33.63 -4.76
CA THR A 163 7.91 34.53 -3.79
C THR A 163 9.42 34.69 -3.98
N LYS A 164 10.06 33.88 -4.85
CA LYS A 164 11.49 34.02 -5.18
C LYS A 164 11.74 34.81 -6.47
N ILE A 165 10.69 35.09 -7.24
CA ILE A 165 10.75 35.78 -8.54
C ILE A 165 10.36 37.26 -8.39
N HIS A 166 9.82 37.66 -7.23
CA HIS A 166 9.56 39.05 -6.84
C HIS A 166 10.39 39.35 -5.58
#